data_AF-A0A9P0JRX3-F1
#
_entry.id   AF-A0A9P0JRX3-F1
#
_cell.length_a   1.000
_cell.length_b   1.000
_cell.length_c   1.000
_cell.angle_alpha   90.00
_cell.angle_beta   90.00
_cell.angle_gamma   90.00
#
_symmetry.space_group_name_H-M   'P 1'
#
loop_
_entity.id
_entity.type
_entity.pdbx_description
1 polymer ?
#
loop_
_entity_poly.entity_id
_entity_poly.type
_entity_poly.pdbx_seq_one_letter_code
_entity_poly.pdbx_strand_id
1 'polypeptide(L)'
;MELNREHFRAIIYYNFQRQLSQQECLAELLSVFRNEAPHQSTISRWYGEFRRGRVSLSDDPRVGAPKTAIEASLKISKTSIQKILHEELGVRKLEQKAARVNWCQKMLDCFNSGNSKNVNSIVSGDESWIYCEEKPTKVIRSRKMVATFVSKAGHIATFPLNEQRTVTADWYTTIYDASSHTAQKTRQYLSEENVELLDHPPYSPDLSPNDFFTFPKIKNRLLSQRFQSPEEAWNKCFEN
;
A
#
# COMPACT_ATOMS: atom_id res chain seq x y z
N MET A 1 -1.73 -47.11 1.51
CA MET A 1 -2.69 -46.09 1.04
C MET A 1 -1.96 -44.77 1.13
N GLU A 2 -1.73 -44.08 0.02
CA GLU A 2 -1.03 -42.78 0.03
C GLU A 2 -1.97 -41.70 0.57
N LEU A 3 -1.57 -41.03 1.65
CA LEU A 3 -2.33 -39.94 2.21
C LEU A 3 -2.04 -38.66 1.44
N ASN A 4 -3.10 -38.02 0.92
CA ASN A 4 -3.00 -36.75 0.23
C ASN A 4 -3.36 -35.61 1.18
N ARG A 5 -3.23 -34.37 0.69
CA ARG A 5 -3.52 -33.17 1.49
C ARG A 5 -4.98 -33.06 1.91
N GLU A 6 -5.92 -33.61 1.14
CA GLU A 6 -7.35 -33.61 1.49
C GLU A 6 -7.65 -34.59 2.62
N HIS A 7 -6.99 -35.75 2.66
CA HIS A 7 -7.09 -36.70 3.76
C HIS A 7 -6.67 -36.06 5.09
N PHE A 8 -5.54 -35.33 5.11
CA PHE A 8 -5.13 -34.61 6.31
C PHE A 8 -6.14 -33.52 6.73
N ARG A 9 -6.80 -32.84 5.79
CA ARG A 9 -7.85 -31.86 6.10
C ARG A 9 -9.08 -32.50 6.70
N ALA A 10 -9.47 -33.68 6.21
CA ALA A 10 -10.58 -34.44 6.77
C ALA A 10 -10.30 -34.84 8.23
N ILE A 11 -9.07 -35.28 8.53
CA ILE A 11 -8.66 -35.64 9.90
C ILE A 11 -8.65 -34.39 10.80
N ILE A 12 -8.12 -33.25 10.31
CA ILE A 12 -8.15 -31.98 11.05
C ILE A 12 -9.60 -31.55 11.32
N TYR A 13 -10.50 -31.69 10.36
CA TYR A 13 -11.92 -31.38 10.53
C TYR A 13 -12.59 -32.29 11.57
N TYR A 14 -12.32 -33.60 11.52
CA TYR A 14 -12.80 -34.55 12.50
C TYR A 14 -12.33 -34.17 13.93
N ASN A 15 -11.06 -33.82 14.09
CA ASN A 15 -10.51 -33.38 15.38
C ASN A 15 -11.07 -32.04 15.86
N PHE A 16 -11.36 -31.13 14.92
CA PHE A 16 -12.06 -29.88 15.22
C PHE A 16 -13.49 -30.14 15.74
N GLN A 17 -14.23 -31.07 15.12
CA GLN A 17 -15.58 -31.48 15.58
C GLN A 17 -15.55 -32.16 16.95
N ARG A 18 -14.47 -32.87 17.27
CA ARG A 18 -14.20 -33.42 18.61
C ARG A 18 -13.80 -32.37 19.65
N GLN A 19 -13.74 -31.10 19.27
CA GLN A 19 -13.34 -29.97 20.12
C GLN A 19 -11.91 -30.08 20.67
N LEU A 20 -11.03 -30.81 19.99
CA LEU A 20 -9.61 -30.85 20.35
C LEU A 20 -8.95 -29.50 20.06
N SER A 21 -8.01 -29.09 20.90
CA SER A 21 -7.16 -27.93 20.64
C SER A 21 -6.22 -28.18 19.46
N GLN A 22 -5.66 -27.11 18.89
CA GLN A 22 -4.68 -27.21 17.80
C GLN A 22 -3.43 -28.00 18.21
N GLN A 23 -3.03 -27.90 19.49
CA GLN A 23 -1.86 -28.60 20.02
C GLN A 23 -2.13 -30.10 20.16
N GLU A 24 -3.31 -30.48 20.67
CA GLU A 24 -3.72 -31.89 20.77
C GLU A 24 -3.89 -32.53 19.39
N CYS A 25 -4.49 -31.80 18.44
CA CYS A 25 -4.60 -32.27 17.06
C CYS A 25 -3.22 -32.48 16.41
N LEU A 26 -2.25 -31.61 16.67
CA LEU A 26 -0.88 -31.77 16.19
C LEU A 26 -0.20 -32.98 16.83
N ALA A 27 -0.35 -33.17 18.14
CA ALA A 27 0.20 -34.32 18.86
C ALA A 27 -0.35 -35.65 18.33
N GLU A 28 -1.66 -35.73 18.06
CA GLU A 28 -2.29 -36.92 17.47
C GLU A 28 -1.78 -37.19 16.05
N LEU A 29 -1.69 -36.16 15.21
CA LEU A 29 -1.18 -36.30 13.84
C LEU A 29 0.30 -36.69 13.79
N LEU A 30 1.13 -36.15 14.69
CA LEU A 30 2.54 -36.52 14.80
C LEU A 30 2.73 -37.93 15.36
N SER A 31 1.87 -38.34 16.30
CA SER A 31 1.89 -39.69 16.88
C SER A 31 1.63 -40.76 15.81
N VAL A 32 0.66 -40.52 14.93
CA VAL A 32 0.22 -41.48 13.91
C VAL A 32 1.04 -41.38 12.62
N PHE A 33 1.30 -40.16 12.11
CA PHE A 33 1.87 -39.95 10.76
C PHE A 33 3.31 -39.44 10.76
N ARG A 34 3.86 -39.07 11.92
CA ARG A 34 5.27 -38.62 12.11
C ARG A 34 5.71 -37.60 11.05
N ASN A 35 6.58 -38.01 10.13
CA ASN A 35 7.19 -37.14 9.12
C ASN A 35 6.24 -36.75 7.98
N GLU A 36 5.14 -37.49 7.81
CA GLU A 36 4.11 -37.20 6.80
C GLU A 36 3.02 -36.27 7.35
N ALA A 37 3.05 -35.98 8.64
CA ALA A 37 2.06 -35.13 9.29
C ALA A 37 2.12 -33.68 8.74
N PRO A 38 0.97 -33.00 8.62
CA PRO A 38 0.94 -31.61 8.22
C PRO A 38 1.62 -30.74 9.27
N HIS A 39 2.35 -29.73 8.81
CA HIS A 39 3.00 -28.76 9.69
C HIS A 39 1.97 -28.00 10.55
N GLN A 40 2.36 -27.57 11.76
CA GLN A 40 1.50 -26.82 12.69
C GLN A 40 0.76 -25.65 12.03
N SER A 41 1.43 -24.89 11.16
CA SER A 41 0.83 -23.77 10.43
C SER A 41 -0.35 -24.19 9.55
N THR A 42 -0.33 -25.40 8.99
CA THR A 42 -1.45 -25.96 8.22
C THR A 42 -2.64 -26.24 9.12
N ILE A 43 -2.40 -26.82 10.30
CA ILE A 43 -3.44 -27.10 11.30
C ILE A 43 -4.07 -25.79 11.79
N SER A 44 -3.26 -24.82 12.18
CA SER A 44 -3.74 -23.50 12.63
C SER A 44 -4.57 -22.79 11.56
N ARG A 45 -4.14 -22.85 10.29
CA ARG A 45 -4.89 -22.28 9.16
C ARG A 45 -6.26 -22.93 9.03
N TRP A 46 -6.32 -24.25 8.97
CA TRP A 46 -7.58 -24.99 8.79
C TRP A 46 -8.53 -24.86 9.99
N TYR A 47 -8.02 -24.83 11.22
CA TYR A 47 -8.84 -24.50 12.39
C TYR A 47 -9.46 -23.10 12.29
N GLY A 48 -8.71 -22.12 11.78
CA GLY A 48 -9.24 -20.78 11.51
C GLY A 48 -10.34 -20.79 10.45
N GLU A 49 -10.17 -21.56 9.37
CA GLU A 49 -11.16 -21.70 8.31
C GLU A 49 -12.45 -22.38 8.80
N PHE A 50 -12.35 -23.43 9.63
CA PHE A 50 -13.53 -24.11 10.18
C PHE A 50 -14.29 -23.23 11.19
N ARG A 51 -13.58 -22.42 11.99
CA ARG A 51 -14.21 -21.40 12.84
C ARG A 51 -14.97 -20.35 12.03
N ARG A 52 -14.56 -20.08 10.78
CA ARG A 52 -15.24 -19.17 9.85
C ARG A 52 -16.39 -19.84 9.08
N GLY A 53 -16.72 -21.09 9.38
CA GLY A 53 -17.85 -21.80 8.76
C GLY A 53 -17.54 -22.44 7.40
N ARG A 54 -16.26 -22.62 7.05
CA ARG A 54 -15.88 -23.32 5.80
C ARG A 54 -16.28 -24.80 5.86
N VAL A 55 -17.02 -25.26 4.85
CA VAL A 55 -17.45 -26.67 4.70
C VAL A 55 -16.65 -27.48 3.69
N SER A 56 -15.89 -26.82 2.81
CA SER A 56 -15.11 -27.49 1.75
C SER A 56 -13.71 -27.87 2.22
N LEU A 57 -13.33 -29.13 1.97
CA LEU A 57 -11.99 -29.68 2.23
C LEU A 57 -11.03 -29.51 1.05
N SER A 58 -11.53 -29.18 -0.14
CA SER A 58 -10.71 -28.97 -1.32
C SER A 58 -10.05 -27.59 -1.30
N ASP A 59 -8.93 -27.48 -2.03
CA ASP A 59 -8.32 -26.17 -2.28
C ASP A 59 -9.33 -25.27 -3.00
N ASP A 60 -9.40 -24.00 -2.58
CA ASP A 60 -10.10 -23.01 -3.39
C ASP A 60 -9.48 -22.99 -4.78
N PRO A 61 -10.28 -22.75 -5.84
CA PRO A 61 -9.75 -22.58 -7.18
C PRO A 61 -8.59 -21.60 -7.10
N ARG A 62 -7.38 -22.05 -7.45
CA ARG A 62 -6.24 -21.14 -7.52
C ARG A 62 -6.58 -20.14 -8.59
N VAL A 63 -6.93 -18.93 -8.17
CA VAL A 63 -7.07 -17.81 -9.10
C VAL A 63 -5.67 -17.57 -9.64
N GLY A 64 -5.38 -18.20 -10.78
CA GLY A 64 -4.23 -17.87 -11.59
C GLY A 64 -4.28 -16.38 -11.94
N ALA A 65 -3.18 -15.85 -12.45
CA ALA A 65 -3.15 -14.47 -12.94
C ALA A 65 -4.45 -14.17 -13.74
N PRO A 66 -5.12 -13.02 -13.53
CA PRO A 66 -6.49 -12.78 -14.02
C PRO A 66 -6.70 -13.14 -15.49
N LYS A 67 -5.65 -13.01 -16.30
CA LYS A 67 -5.62 -13.36 -17.72
C LYS A 67 -5.90 -14.84 -18.00
N THR A 68 -5.35 -15.78 -17.22
CA THR A 68 -5.56 -17.22 -17.43
C THR A 68 -6.94 -17.68 -16.98
N ALA A 69 -7.51 -17.07 -15.95
CA ALA A 69 -8.89 -17.37 -15.52
C ALA A 69 -9.93 -16.91 -16.55
N ILE A 70 -9.71 -15.74 -17.17
CA ILE A 70 -10.58 -15.20 -18.23
C ILE A 70 -10.43 -16.02 -19.53
N GLU A 71 -9.21 -16.42 -19.89
CA GLU A 71 -8.93 -17.28 -21.04
C GLU A 71 -9.62 -18.63 -20.93
N ALA A 72 -9.57 -19.27 -19.75
CA ALA A 72 -10.25 -20.55 -19.52
C ALA A 72 -11.78 -20.43 -19.52
N SER A 73 -12.33 -19.33 -19.00
CA SER A 73 -13.78 -19.15 -18.85
C SER A 73 -14.47 -18.73 -20.15
N LEU A 74 -13.83 -17.84 -20.92
CA LEU A 74 -14.41 -17.28 -22.15
C LEU A 74 -13.92 -17.99 -23.42
N LYS A 75 -12.90 -18.85 -23.32
CA LYS A 75 -12.22 -19.50 -24.47
C LYS A 75 -11.73 -18.49 -25.52
N ILE A 76 -11.36 -17.30 -25.07
CA ILE A 76 -10.85 -16.22 -25.91
C ILE A 76 -9.32 -16.22 -25.81
N SER A 77 -8.64 -16.01 -26.94
CA SER A 77 -7.18 -15.94 -26.94
C SER A 77 -6.65 -14.81 -26.05
N LYS A 78 -5.53 -15.06 -25.34
CA LYS A 78 -4.84 -14.07 -24.51
C LYS A 78 -4.64 -12.70 -25.18
N THR A 79 -4.37 -12.66 -26.48
CA THR A 79 -4.23 -11.44 -27.29
C THR A 79 -5.54 -10.68 -27.42
N SER A 80 -6.65 -11.37 -27.62
CA SER A 80 -7.98 -10.75 -27.72
C SER A 80 -8.46 -10.28 -26.35
N ILE A 81 -8.15 -10.99 -25.26
CA ILE A 81 -8.38 -10.52 -23.89
C ILE A 81 -7.57 -9.25 -23.62
N GLN A 82 -6.32 -9.19 -24.09
CA GLN A 82 -5.48 -8.02 -23.93
C GLN A 82 -6.02 -6.83 -24.73
N LYS A 83 -6.52 -7.03 -25.95
CA LYS A 83 -7.23 -6.01 -26.72
C LYS A 83 -8.52 -5.58 -26.03
N ILE A 84 -9.38 -6.49 -25.62
CA ILE A 84 -10.65 -6.15 -24.94
C ILE A 84 -10.39 -5.39 -23.63
N LEU A 85 -9.37 -5.76 -22.84
CA LEU A 85 -9.03 -5.06 -21.60
C LEU A 85 -8.41 -3.67 -21.83
N HIS A 86 -7.63 -3.49 -22.90
CA HIS A 86 -6.88 -2.25 -23.16
C HIS A 86 -7.59 -1.28 -24.13
N GLU A 87 -8.31 -1.79 -25.12
CA GLU A 87 -8.94 -1.05 -26.22
C GLU A 87 -10.45 -0.88 -25.98
N GLU A 88 -11.17 -1.94 -25.60
CA GLU A 88 -12.64 -1.91 -25.50
C GLU A 88 -13.17 -1.52 -24.11
N LEU A 89 -12.62 -2.14 -23.05
CA LEU A 89 -13.13 -1.91 -21.70
C LEU A 89 -12.66 -0.57 -21.15
N GLY A 90 -11.42 -0.14 -21.39
CA GLY A 90 -10.94 1.25 -21.20
C GLY A 90 -11.15 1.94 -19.83
N VAL A 91 -11.90 1.35 -18.89
CA VAL A 91 -12.76 2.11 -17.97
C VAL A 91 -12.01 2.82 -16.86
N ARG A 92 -10.78 2.40 -16.53
CA ARG A 92 -10.02 3.00 -15.41
C ARG A 92 -8.82 3.83 -15.84
N LYS A 93 -8.14 3.48 -16.94
CA LYS A 93 -6.95 4.21 -17.41
C LYS A 93 -7.32 5.43 -18.27
N LEU A 94 -8.40 5.38 -19.05
CA LEU A 94 -8.83 6.53 -19.86
C LEU A 94 -9.39 7.64 -18.99
N GLU A 95 -10.24 7.33 -18.00
CA GLU A 95 -10.76 8.31 -17.05
C GLU A 95 -9.64 8.98 -16.26
N GLN A 96 -8.67 8.21 -15.74
CA GLN A 96 -7.50 8.76 -15.04
C GLN A 96 -6.65 9.66 -15.95
N LYS A 97 -6.43 9.26 -17.22
CA LYS A 97 -5.69 10.06 -18.19
C LYS A 97 -6.44 11.35 -18.51
N ALA A 98 -7.74 11.29 -18.72
CA ALA A 98 -8.58 12.47 -18.98
C ALA A 98 -8.60 13.42 -17.77
N ALA A 99 -8.76 12.90 -16.55
CA ALA A 99 -8.70 13.68 -15.32
C ALA A 99 -7.37 14.42 -15.18
N ARG A 100 -6.24 13.76 -15.48
CA ARG A 100 -4.91 14.38 -15.50
C ARG A 100 -4.79 15.50 -16.53
N VAL A 101 -5.24 15.25 -17.77
CA VAL A 101 -5.18 16.26 -18.85
C VAL A 101 -6.03 17.48 -18.49
N ASN A 102 -7.26 17.25 -18.01
CA ASN A 102 -8.16 18.31 -17.60
C ASN A 102 -7.59 19.12 -16.43
N TRP A 103 -6.98 18.45 -15.46
CA TRP A 103 -6.32 19.13 -14.34
C TRP A 103 -5.13 19.98 -14.81
N CYS A 104 -4.25 19.44 -15.67
CA CYS A 104 -3.14 20.20 -16.21
C CYS A 104 -3.62 21.43 -16.98
N GLN A 105 -4.67 21.28 -17.81
CA GLN A 105 -5.24 22.40 -18.55
C GLN A 105 -5.81 23.46 -17.60
N LYS A 106 -6.60 23.06 -16.61
CA LYS A 106 -7.14 23.95 -15.57
C LYS A 106 -6.02 24.71 -14.86
N MET A 107 -4.94 24.04 -14.46
CA MET A 107 -3.80 24.67 -13.80
C MET A 107 -3.07 25.66 -14.71
N LEU A 108 -2.88 25.32 -15.98
CA LEU A 108 -2.28 26.25 -16.96
C LEU A 108 -3.14 27.50 -17.13
N ASP A 109 -4.46 27.35 -17.21
CA ASP A 109 -5.39 28.47 -17.36
C ASP A 109 -5.41 29.34 -16.09
N CYS A 110 -5.54 28.73 -14.91
CA CYS A 110 -5.55 29.42 -13.61
C CYS A 110 -4.27 30.22 -13.33
N PHE A 111 -3.12 29.76 -13.82
CA PHE A 111 -1.82 30.36 -13.55
C PHE A 111 -1.18 31.03 -14.77
N ASN A 112 -1.95 31.28 -15.84
CA ASN A 112 -1.48 31.90 -17.09
C ASN A 112 -0.18 31.25 -17.61
N SER A 113 -0.19 29.91 -17.72
CA SER A 113 0.96 29.10 -18.13
C SER A 113 2.22 29.34 -17.28
N GLY A 114 2.05 29.67 -16.00
CA GLY A 114 3.14 29.95 -15.07
C GLY A 114 3.55 31.42 -14.96
N ASN A 115 2.97 32.30 -15.78
CA ASN A 115 3.28 33.74 -15.77
C ASN A 115 2.56 34.52 -14.66
N SER A 116 1.55 33.91 -14.03
CA SER A 116 0.85 34.55 -12.90
C SER A 116 1.75 34.64 -11.67
N LYS A 117 1.71 35.78 -10.97
CA LYS A 117 2.37 35.95 -9.67
C LYS A 117 1.82 35.00 -8.60
N ASN A 118 0.59 34.52 -8.76
CA ASN A 118 -0.07 33.59 -7.84
C ASN A 118 0.62 32.21 -7.81
N VAL A 119 1.47 31.88 -8.79
CA VAL A 119 2.30 30.66 -8.70
C VAL A 119 3.24 30.70 -7.49
N ASN A 120 3.66 31.90 -7.07
CA ASN A 120 4.56 32.07 -5.94
C ASN A 120 3.90 31.78 -4.59
N SER A 121 2.56 31.76 -4.52
CA SER A 121 1.82 31.41 -3.30
C SER A 121 1.50 29.92 -3.19
N ILE A 122 1.85 29.11 -4.20
CA ILE A 122 1.63 27.67 -4.17
C ILE A 122 2.68 27.01 -3.26
N VAL A 123 2.20 26.20 -2.32
CA VAL A 123 3.00 25.32 -1.47
C VAL A 123 2.57 23.88 -1.69
N SER A 124 3.52 23.01 -1.97
CA SER A 124 3.34 21.56 -2.11
C SER A 124 3.88 20.87 -0.87
N GLY A 125 3.04 20.09 -0.19
CA GLY A 125 3.40 19.27 0.97
C GLY A 125 3.20 17.78 0.67
N ASP A 126 4.12 16.91 1.08
CA ASP A 126 3.95 15.45 0.97
C ASP A 126 4.82 14.71 1.99
N GLU A 127 4.48 13.44 2.26
CA GLU A 127 5.18 12.58 3.21
C GLU A 127 6.08 11.54 2.52
N SER A 128 7.32 11.38 3.02
CA SER A 128 8.22 10.32 2.58
C SER A 128 8.85 9.59 3.77
N TRP A 129 9.19 8.33 3.55
CA TRP A 129 10.00 7.54 4.48
C TRP A 129 11.49 7.80 4.23
N ILE A 130 12.23 8.09 5.31
CA ILE A 130 13.68 8.06 5.37
C ILE A 130 14.11 6.75 6.01
N TYR A 131 15.12 6.10 5.42
CA TYR A 131 15.67 4.82 5.86
C TYR A 131 17.09 5.00 6.37
N CYS A 132 17.46 4.26 7.41
CA CYS A 132 18.82 4.26 7.96
C CYS A 132 19.82 3.50 7.08
N GLU A 133 19.33 2.54 6.29
CA GLU A 133 20.13 1.75 5.38
C GLU A 133 19.37 1.57 4.05
N GLU A 134 20.07 1.73 2.92
CA GLU A 134 19.56 1.24 1.64
C GLU A 134 19.68 -0.29 1.58
N LYS A 135 18.56 -0.96 1.36
CA LYS A 135 18.50 -2.43 1.33
C LYS A 135 19.25 -3.03 0.14
N PRO A 136 19.99 -4.13 0.39
CA PRO A 136 19.91 -5.31 -0.47
C PRO A 136 19.20 -6.50 0.22
N THR A 137 18.87 -6.43 1.51
CA THR A 137 18.24 -7.54 2.24
C THR A 137 16.85 -7.19 2.74
N LYS A 138 15.93 -8.16 2.69
CA LYS A 138 14.48 -8.00 2.88
C LYS A 138 14.03 -7.45 4.25
N VAL A 139 14.92 -7.11 5.17
CA VAL A 139 14.61 -6.64 6.53
C VAL A 139 14.80 -5.11 6.62
N ILE A 140 13.71 -4.33 6.71
CA ILE A 140 13.81 -2.91 7.12
C ILE A 140 14.06 -2.96 8.63
N ARG A 141 15.17 -2.40 9.12
CA ARG A 141 15.49 -2.37 10.56
C ARG A 141 14.94 -1.14 11.26
N SER A 142 15.06 0.04 10.65
CA SER A 142 14.56 1.31 11.21
C SER A 142 14.26 2.33 10.10
N ARG A 143 13.17 3.10 10.27
CA ARG A 143 12.71 4.13 9.33
C ARG A 143 12.02 5.27 10.08
N LYS A 144 11.99 6.47 9.48
CA LYS A 144 11.31 7.66 10.02
C LYS A 144 10.51 8.34 8.93
N MET A 145 9.27 8.72 9.22
CA MET A 145 8.42 9.45 8.28
C MET A 145 8.69 10.94 8.42
N VAL A 146 8.75 11.63 7.29
CA VAL A 146 8.95 13.08 7.25
C VAL A 146 7.92 13.70 6.34
N ALA A 147 7.41 14.87 6.72
CA ALA A 147 6.57 15.70 5.86
C ALA A 147 7.42 16.87 5.33
N THR A 148 7.48 17.03 4.02
CA THR A 148 8.28 18.08 3.36
C THR A 148 7.37 19.05 2.62
N PHE A 149 7.59 20.35 2.85
CA PHE A 149 6.88 21.45 2.21
C PHE A 149 7.82 22.24 1.31
N VAL A 150 7.38 22.51 0.08
CA VAL A 150 8.17 23.16 -0.97
C VAL A 150 7.33 24.20 -1.68
N SER A 151 7.90 25.35 -1.97
CA SER A 151 7.32 26.38 -2.84
C SER A 151 8.17 26.54 -4.09
N LYS A 152 7.75 27.42 -5.00
CA LYS A 152 8.57 27.84 -6.14
C LYS A 152 9.94 28.41 -5.72
N ALA A 153 10.02 29.04 -4.55
CA ALA A 153 11.28 29.60 -4.03
C ALA A 153 12.25 28.51 -3.53
N GLY A 154 11.77 27.28 -3.33
CA GLY A 154 12.56 26.15 -2.88
C GLY A 154 11.93 25.44 -1.68
N HIS A 155 12.77 24.67 -0.99
CA HIS A 155 12.41 24.00 0.26
C HIS A 155 11.96 25.04 1.31
N ILE A 156 10.81 24.80 1.94
CA ILE A 156 10.27 25.67 3.00
C ILE A 156 10.61 25.08 4.35
N ALA A 157 10.18 23.83 4.56
CA ALA A 157 10.36 23.14 5.83
C ALA A 157 10.23 21.63 5.63
N THR A 158 10.91 20.88 6.48
CA THR A 158 10.62 19.46 6.66
C THR A 158 10.43 19.22 8.15
N PHE A 159 9.47 18.39 8.51
CA PHE A 159 9.23 18.01 9.89
C PHE A 159 9.30 16.48 10.04
N PRO A 160 10.04 15.98 11.04
CA PRO A 160 9.95 14.58 11.40
C PRO A 160 8.58 14.34 12.05
N LEU A 161 7.85 13.38 11.49
CA LEU A 161 6.67 12.83 12.14
C LEU A 161 7.20 11.80 13.16
N ASN A 162 7.68 12.29 14.31
CA ASN A 162 8.14 11.45 15.43
C ASN A 162 6.99 10.55 15.92
N GLU A 163 7.28 9.57 16.79
CA GLU A 163 6.36 8.60 17.44
C GLU A 163 5.19 9.20 18.24
N GLN A 164 4.56 10.28 17.78
CA GLN A 164 3.13 10.45 17.98
C GLN A 164 2.49 9.17 17.46
N ARG A 165 1.83 8.44 18.36
CA ARG A 165 0.81 7.43 18.04
C ARG A 165 -0.27 8.12 17.22
N THR A 166 0.06 8.33 15.95
CA THR A 166 -0.79 8.92 14.93
C THR A 166 -1.33 10.30 15.33
N VAL A 167 -1.68 11.13 14.34
CA VAL A 167 -2.94 11.84 14.47
C VAL A 167 -4.01 10.73 14.45
N THR A 168 -4.12 10.08 15.61
CA THR A 168 -4.96 8.94 16.04
C THR A 168 -5.12 7.73 15.11
N ALA A 169 -4.68 6.55 15.56
CA ALA A 169 -5.09 5.27 15.00
C ALA A 169 -6.60 5.10 15.21
N ASP A 170 -7.15 5.73 16.25
CA ASP A 170 -8.59 5.93 16.47
C ASP A 170 -9.25 6.88 15.44
N TRP A 171 -8.47 7.71 14.75
CA TRP A 171 -8.94 8.58 13.65
C TRP A 171 -8.94 7.86 12.32
N TYR A 172 -7.95 6.99 12.10
CA TYR A 172 -7.91 6.13 10.92
C TYR A 172 -8.87 4.94 11.00
N THR A 173 -9.29 4.50 12.19
CA THR A 173 -10.12 3.29 12.34
C THR A 173 -11.61 3.53 12.53
N THR A 174 -12.05 4.75 12.85
CA THR A 174 -13.48 4.97 13.19
C THR A 174 -14.34 5.50 12.05
N ILE A 175 -13.78 6.09 10.98
CA ILE A 175 -14.62 6.64 9.89
C ILE A 175 -13.93 6.48 8.53
N TYR A 176 -14.25 5.37 7.85
CA TYR A 176 -14.23 5.19 6.39
C TYR A 176 -12.93 5.43 5.59
N ASP A 177 -12.87 4.71 4.47
CA ASP A 177 -11.83 4.71 3.44
C ASP A 177 -11.71 6.06 2.69
N ALA A 178 -11.24 7.10 3.39
CA ALA A 178 -10.83 8.37 2.79
C ALA A 178 -9.55 8.88 3.46
N SER A 179 -8.52 9.10 2.63
CA SER A 179 -7.22 9.69 2.95
C SER A 179 -7.30 10.78 4.03
N SER A 180 -6.39 10.82 5.01
CA SER A 180 -6.30 11.87 6.04
C SER A 180 -6.27 13.29 5.47
N HIS A 181 -5.78 13.42 4.23
CA HIS A 181 -5.76 14.65 3.44
C HIS A 181 -7.16 15.12 2.99
N THR A 182 -8.15 14.24 3.06
CA THR A 182 -9.56 14.46 2.68
C THR A 182 -10.50 14.49 3.89
N ALA A 183 -9.97 14.22 5.09
CA ALA A 183 -10.76 14.21 6.32
C ALA A 183 -11.43 15.57 6.58
N GLN A 184 -12.67 15.54 7.07
CA GLN A 184 -13.48 16.74 7.27
C GLN A 184 -12.81 17.76 8.19
N LYS A 185 -12.19 17.31 9.28
CA LYS A 185 -11.49 18.18 10.23
C LYS A 185 -10.26 18.84 9.59
N THR A 186 -9.54 18.14 8.71
CA THR A 186 -8.43 18.72 7.95
C THR A 186 -8.94 19.83 7.04
N ARG A 187 -10.04 19.60 6.31
CA ARG A 187 -10.67 20.62 5.47
C ARG A 187 -11.20 21.81 6.26
N GLN A 188 -11.77 21.57 7.44
CA GLN A 188 -12.24 22.62 8.33
C GLN A 188 -11.07 23.50 8.79
N TYR A 189 -9.99 22.89 9.29
CA TYR A 189 -8.80 23.62 9.71
C TYR A 189 -8.21 24.46 8.56
N LEU A 190 -8.08 23.89 7.37
CA LEU A 190 -7.59 24.63 6.20
C LEU A 190 -8.51 25.80 5.83
N SER A 191 -9.83 25.63 5.95
CA SER A 191 -10.78 26.73 5.71
C SER A 191 -10.69 27.84 6.75
N GLU A 192 -10.46 27.49 8.02
CA GLU A 192 -10.28 28.46 9.12
C GLU A 192 -8.98 29.25 8.95
N GLU A 193 -7.92 28.60 8.47
CA GLU A 193 -6.62 29.22 8.16
C GLU A 193 -6.60 29.92 6.78
N ASN A 194 -7.74 29.98 6.08
CA ASN A 194 -7.87 30.58 4.74
C ASN A 194 -6.89 29.99 3.71
N VAL A 195 -6.66 28.68 3.78
CA VAL A 195 -5.80 27.93 2.86
C VAL A 195 -6.68 27.22 1.82
N GLU A 196 -6.55 27.62 0.56
CA GLU A 196 -7.23 26.94 -0.55
C GLU A 196 -6.49 25.64 -0.92
N LEU A 197 -7.19 24.51 -0.82
CA LEU A 197 -6.67 23.23 -1.27
C LEU A 197 -6.87 23.08 -2.78
N LEU A 198 -5.77 22.90 -3.50
CA LEU A 198 -5.82 22.54 -4.92
C LEU A 198 -6.16 21.05 -5.05
N ASP A 199 -7.12 20.73 -5.92
CA ASP A 199 -7.38 19.35 -6.31
C ASP A 199 -6.10 18.73 -6.91
N HIS A 200 -5.93 17.41 -6.83
CA HIS A 200 -4.83 16.68 -7.47
C HIS A 200 -5.35 15.39 -8.11
N PRO A 201 -4.99 15.07 -9.36
CA PRO A 201 -5.47 13.87 -10.02
C PRO A 201 -4.91 12.60 -9.35
N PRO A 202 -5.72 11.53 -9.19
CA PRO A 202 -5.25 10.26 -8.63
C PRO A 202 -4.03 9.70 -9.35
N TYR A 203 -3.13 9.03 -8.60
CA TYR A 203 -1.95 8.33 -9.14
C TYR A 203 -1.07 9.17 -10.08
N SER A 204 -0.86 10.44 -9.74
CA SER A 204 -0.08 11.38 -10.56
C SER A 204 1.14 11.94 -9.81
N PRO A 205 2.09 11.09 -9.39
CA PRO A 205 3.30 11.54 -8.72
C PRO A 205 4.18 12.42 -9.64
N ASP A 206 4.06 12.25 -10.96
CA ASP A 206 4.77 13.09 -11.93
C ASP A 206 4.29 14.56 -11.96
N LEU A 207 3.12 14.83 -11.38
CA LEU A 207 2.56 16.18 -11.23
C LEU A 207 2.81 16.77 -9.82
N SER A 208 3.38 15.99 -8.89
CA SER A 208 3.69 16.43 -7.52
C SER A 208 5.15 16.90 -7.42
N PRO A 209 5.43 18.17 -7.07
CA PRO A 209 6.79 18.67 -6.86
C PRO A 209 7.62 17.84 -5.88
N ASN A 210 6.98 17.26 -4.86
CA ASN A 210 7.67 16.46 -3.87
C ASN A 210 8.17 15.14 -4.45
N ASP A 211 7.32 14.44 -5.22
CA ASP A 211 7.66 13.16 -5.85
C ASP A 211 8.67 13.29 -6.99
N PHE A 212 8.48 14.27 -7.90
CA PHE A 212 9.32 14.36 -9.10
C PHE A 212 10.67 15.05 -8.85
N PHE A 213 10.77 15.94 -7.85
CA PHE A 213 11.95 16.79 -7.64
C PHE A 213 12.57 16.63 -6.25
N THR A 214 11.80 16.80 -5.19
CA THR A 214 12.34 16.94 -3.83
C THR A 214 12.84 15.60 -3.27
N PHE A 215 12.00 14.57 -3.28
CA PHE A 215 12.36 13.27 -2.73
C PHE A 215 13.49 12.58 -3.50
N PRO A 216 13.58 12.64 -4.84
CA PRO A 216 14.75 12.16 -5.56
C PRO A 216 16.05 12.83 -5.10
N LYS A 217 16.04 14.16 -4.88
CA LYS A 217 17.23 14.87 -4.38
C LYS A 217 17.63 14.45 -2.97
N ILE A 218 16.65 14.31 -2.08
CA ILE A 218 16.89 13.85 -0.70
C ILE A 218 17.45 12.43 -0.71
N LYS A 219 16.78 11.51 -1.44
CA LYS A 219 17.24 10.12 -1.58
C LYS A 219 18.63 10.06 -2.18
N ASN A 220 18.94 10.88 -3.20
CA ASN A 220 20.26 10.91 -3.81
C ASN A 220 21.38 11.36 -2.85
N ARG A 221 21.08 12.23 -1.88
CA ARG A 221 22.04 12.59 -0.83
C ARG A 221 22.25 11.46 0.16
N LEU A 222 21.20 10.67 0.44
CA LEU A 222 21.26 9.52 1.33
C LEU A 222 21.82 8.25 0.67
N LEU A 223 21.85 8.20 -0.67
CA LEU A 223 22.37 7.07 -1.44
C LEU A 223 23.75 6.66 -0.93
N SER A 224 23.97 5.36 -0.79
CA SER A 224 25.25 4.77 -0.39
C SER A 224 25.77 5.15 1.01
N GLN A 225 24.98 5.87 1.82
CA GLN A 225 25.31 6.13 3.22
C GLN A 225 24.59 5.15 4.14
N ARG A 226 25.23 4.83 5.27
CA ARG A 226 24.64 4.02 6.34
C ARG A 226 24.59 4.86 7.59
N PHE A 227 23.43 4.88 8.21
CA PHE A 227 23.16 5.64 9.43
C PHE A 227 22.89 4.66 10.57
N GLN A 228 23.39 4.98 11.76
CA GLN A 228 23.15 4.21 12.97
C GLN A 228 21.76 4.49 13.54
N SER A 229 21.17 5.65 13.21
CA SER A 229 19.83 6.05 13.65
C SER A 229 19.05 6.82 12.57
N PRO A 230 17.71 6.83 12.65
CA PRO A 230 16.90 7.67 11.77
C PRO A 230 17.14 9.17 11.98
N GLU A 231 17.53 9.58 13.18
CA GLU A 231 17.92 10.94 13.54
C GLU A 231 19.19 11.38 12.80
N GLU A 232 20.17 10.48 12.68
CA GLU A 232 21.40 10.74 11.92
C GLU A 232 21.10 10.89 10.42
N ALA A 233 20.26 9.99 9.86
CA ALA A 233 19.80 10.10 8.48
C ALA A 233 19.03 11.40 8.23
N TRP A 234 18.21 11.82 9.20
CA TRP A 234 17.48 13.08 9.20
C TRP A 234 18.43 14.29 9.18
N ASN A 235 19.36 14.35 10.13
CA ASN A 235 20.33 15.44 10.22
C ASN A 235 21.11 15.57 8.91
N LYS A 236 21.50 14.45 8.30
CA LYS A 236 22.24 14.45 7.02
C LYS A 236 21.45 15.01 5.83
N CYS A 237 20.13 14.91 5.83
CA CYS A 237 19.29 15.46 4.76
C CYS A 237 19.29 17.00 4.77
N PHE A 238 19.41 17.61 5.96
CA PHE A 238 19.06 19.00 6.21
C PHE A 238 20.15 19.82 6.93
N GLU A 239 21.30 19.23 7.26
CA GLU A 239 22.52 19.96 7.63
C GLU A 239 23.16 20.58 6.36
N ASN A 240 23.49 21.87 6.45
CA ASN A 240 24.22 22.62 5.42
C ASN A 240 25.73 22.35 5.51
#